data_AF-A0A353WTE2-F1
#
_entry.id   AF-A0A353WTE2-F1
#
_cell.length_a   1.000
_cell.length_b   1.000
_cell.length_c   1.000
_cell.angle_alpha   90.00
_cell.angle_beta   90.00
_cell.angle_gamma   90.00
#
_symmetry.space_group_name_H-M   'P 1'
#
loop_
_entity.id
_entity.type
_entity.pdbx_description
1 polymer ?
#
loop_
_entity_poly.entity_id
_entity_poly.type
_entity_poly.pdbx_seq_one_letter_code
_entity_poly.pdbx_strand_id
1 'polypeptide(L)'
;NYGTPLPAQSELDAVLKGYISAVAKNPNRKLTTAWKPGFQAILDTYFGKYPESFVSGGKQFDPISYRDAMKIVPEDYVSITSFMSYPFYEWSPLEVSDNWRWDESFNVPIDDMMEVIDNAIDKGYTVSWGTDVSHPGFTRNGLGIYIDTEASQKAGSDQEHWVGKEEGKPAPISVVEKEVTQESRQEEYDNKTITDDHGMQIYGIAKDQDGKKWYMVKNSWGETGKYKGIWYCTEAFVKAQTISIMVHKTALPKDLRKKIEK
;
A
#
# COMPACT_ATOMS: atom_id res chain seq x y z
N ASN A 1 10.81 -21.39 12.39
CA ASN A 1 9.38 -21.52 12.73
C ASN A 1 9.30 -21.59 14.25
N TYR A 2 8.77 -20.54 14.89
CA TYR A 2 8.62 -20.39 16.35
C TYR A 2 7.30 -20.98 16.87
N GLY A 3 6.84 -22.09 16.28
CA GLY A 3 5.71 -22.87 16.78
C GLY A 3 4.32 -22.45 16.27
N THR A 4 4.23 -21.56 15.29
CA THR A 4 2.96 -21.13 14.70
C THR A 4 2.88 -21.45 13.20
N PRO A 5 1.68 -21.74 12.66
CA PRO A 5 1.51 -22.05 11.23
C PRO A 5 1.59 -20.79 10.35
N LEU A 6 1.34 -19.61 10.91
CA LEU A 6 1.41 -18.31 10.27
C LEU A 6 2.21 -17.33 11.15
N PRO A 7 2.70 -16.21 10.60
CA PRO A 7 3.38 -15.18 11.38
C PRO A 7 2.53 -14.70 12.57
N ALA A 8 3.12 -14.72 13.77
CA ALA A 8 2.53 -14.20 15.00
C ALA A 8 3.55 -13.30 15.69
N GLN A 9 3.65 -12.06 15.24
CA GLN A 9 4.83 -11.22 15.47
C GLN A 9 4.69 -10.23 16.63
N SER A 10 3.55 -10.18 17.32
CA SER A 10 3.34 -9.22 18.42
C SER A 10 4.33 -9.38 19.57
N GLU A 11 4.69 -10.63 19.91
CA GLU A 11 5.73 -10.91 20.91
C GLU A 11 7.10 -10.42 20.44
N LEU A 12 7.47 -10.80 19.21
CA LEU A 12 8.74 -10.38 18.59
C LEU A 12 8.86 -8.85 18.53
N ASP A 13 7.83 -8.16 18.09
CA ASP A 13 7.80 -6.70 18.00
C ASP A 13 8.04 -6.05 19.37
N ALA A 14 7.32 -6.50 20.40
CA ALA A 14 7.51 -6.01 21.77
C ALA A 14 8.95 -6.24 22.29
N VAL A 15 9.52 -7.42 22.01
CA VAL A 15 10.89 -7.77 22.39
C VAL A 15 11.92 -6.90 21.67
N LEU A 16 11.84 -6.78 20.35
CA LEU A 16 12.76 -5.97 19.55
C LEU A 16 12.64 -4.48 19.90
N LYS A 17 11.43 -3.97 20.09
CA LYS A 17 11.17 -2.59 20.53
C LYS A 17 11.79 -2.31 21.89
N GLY A 18 11.64 -3.21 22.86
CA GLY A 18 12.28 -3.11 24.17
C GLY A 18 13.81 -3.08 24.06
N TYR A 19 14.38 -3.99 23.26
CA TYR A 19 15.81 -4.07 23.01
C TYR A 19 16.36 -2.78 22.39
N ILE A 20 15.81 -2.34 21.26
CA ILE A 20 16.32 -1.18 20.53
C ILE A 20 16.09 0.12 21.30
N SER A 21 14.99 0.24 22.04
CA SER A 21 14.73 1.41 22.89
C SER A 21 15.75 1.53 24.02
N ALA A 22 16.16 0.42 24.63
CA ALA A 22 17.19 0.41 25.67
C ALA A 22 18.58 0.76 25.11
N VAL A 23 18.91 0.23 23.93
CA VAL A 23 20.15 0.57 23.21
C VAL A 23 20.18 2.04 22.82
N ALA A 24 19.08 2.56 22.26
CA ALA A 24 18.95 3.96 21.81
C ALA A 24 19.10 4.98 22.94
N LYS A 25 18.71 4.65 24.17
CA LYS A 25 18.97 5.47 25.36
C LYS A 25 20.46 5.72 25.61
N ASN A 26 21.35 4.90 25.04
CA ASN A 26 22.80 5.02 25.12
C ASN A 26 23.31 5.31 26.56
N PRO A 27 22.96 4.49 27.57
CA PRO A 27 23.28 4.78 28.97
C PRO A 27 24.78 4.85 29.24
N ASN A 28 25.57 4.10 28.48
CA ASN A 28 27.03 4.08 28.56
C ASN A 28 27.69 5.26 27.85
N ARG A 29 26.92 6.15 27.20
CA ARG A 29 27.35 7.22 26.29
C ARG A 29 28.13 6.74 25.06
N LYS A 30 28.41 5.44 24.96
CA LYS A 30 29.01 4.75 23.81
C LYS A 30 28.35 3.39 23.68
N LEU A 31 27.88 3.08 22.47
CA LEU A 31 27.34 1.76 22.16
C LEU A 31 28.45 0.70 22.19
N THR A 32 28.14 -0.46 22.76
CA THR A 32 29.05 -1.61 22.73
C THR A 32 29.03 -2.27 21.35
N THR A 33 29.99 -3.14 21.05
CA THR A 33 29.95 -3.95 19.83
C THR A 33 28.92 -5.09 19.91
N ALA A 34 28.37 -5.35 21.09
CA ALA A 34 27.50 -6.50 21.35
C ALA A 34 26.03 -6.29 20.94
N TRP A 35 25.57 -5.05 20.78
CA TRP A 35 24.14 -4.81 20.57
C TRP A 35 23.63 -5.33 19.21
N LYS A 36 24.44 -5.21 18.14
CA LYS A 36 24.06 -5.71 16.80
C LYS A 36 23.98 -7.25 16.79
N PRO A 37 25.00 -7.99 17.26
CA PRO A 37 24.89 -9.45 17.40
C PRO A 37 23.75 -9.89 18.30
N GLY A 38 23.48 -9.19 19.40
CA GLY A 38 22.36 -9.51 20.29
C GLY A 38 21.00 -9.33 19.62
N PHE A 39 20.81 -8.23 18.89
CA PHE A 39 19.60 -8.01 18.08
C PHE A 39 19.44 -9.08 17.00
N GLN A 40 20.52 -9.39 16.28
CA GLN A 40 20.53 -10.45 15.26
C GLN A 40 20.20 -11.82 15.86
N ALA A 41 20.71 -12.15 17.04
CA ALA A 41 20.42 -13.42 17.70
C ALA A 41 18.93 -13.57 18.06
N ILE A 42 18.26 -12.47 18.42
CA ILE A 42 16.79 -12.47 18.58
C ILE A 42 16.15 -12.79 17.24
N LEU A 43 16.48 -12.07 16.17
CA LEU A 43 15.92 -12.33 14.83
C LEU A 43 16.16 -13.77 14.36
N ASP A 44 17.39 -14.28 14.50
CA ASP A 44 17.76 -15.65 14.13
C ASP A 44 16.97 -16.69 14.91
N THR A 45 16.62 -16.41 16.16
CA THR A 45 15.82 -17.31 17.00
C THR A 45 14.39 -17.43 16.46
N TYR A 46 13.80 -16.32 16.00
CA TYR A 46 12.45 -16.32 15.47
C TYR A 46 12.43 -16.79 14.01
N PHE A 47 13.20 -16.16 13.13
CA PHE A 47 13.12 -16.40 11.69
C PHE A 47 14.03 -17.53 11.20
N GLY A 48 14.98 -17.98 12.02
CA GLY A 48 16.10 -18.79 11.56
C GLY A 48 17.23 -17.93 11.01
N LYS A 49 18.42 -18.52 10.90
CA LYS A 49 19.56 -17.84 10.29
C LYS A 49 19.35 -17.65 8.81
N TYR A 50 19.81 -16.51 8.30
CA TYR A 50 19.85 -16.24 6.87
C TYR A 50 20.73 -17.29 6.14
N PRO A 51 20.23 -17.95 5.08
CA PRO A 51 21.01 -18.94 4.36
C PRO A 51 22.04 -18.27 3.45
N GLU A 52 23.32 -18.61 3.64
CA GLU A 52 24.40 -18.17 2.74
C GLU A 52 24.33 -18.87 1.38
N SER A 53 23.82 -20.10 1.32
CA SER A 53 23.53 -20.81 0.08
C SER A 53 22.38 -21.79 0.24
N PHE A 54 21.74 -22.13 -0.88
CA PHE A 54 20.62 -23.08 -0.95
C PHE A 54 20.51 -23.71 -2.35
N VAL A 55 19.71 -24.77 -2.47
CA VAL A 55 19.43 -25.43 -3.75
C VAL A 55 18.01 -25.14 -4.19
N SER A 56 17.84 -24.68 -5.43
CA SER A 56 16.53 -24.49 -6.08
C SER A 56 16.58 -25.05 -7.49
N GLY A 57 15.60 -25.89 -7.86
CA GLY A 57 15.56 -26.53 -9.18
C GLY A 57 16.82 -27.34 -9.54
N GLY A 58 17.49 -27.93 -8.54
CA GLY A 58 18.72 -28.71 -8.73
C GLY A 58 20.01 -27.89 -8.93
N LYS A 59 19.95 -26.56 -8.83
CA LYS A 59 21.12 -25.66 -8.90
C LYS A 59 21.38 -25.01 -7.55
N GLN A 60 22.65 -24.84 -7.21
CA GLN A 60 23.08 -24.11 -6.02
C GLN A 60 23.06 -22.61 -6.29
N PHE A 61 22.54 -21.84 -5.32
CA PHE A 61 22.47 -20.38 -5.35
C PHE A 61 22.89 -19.81 -3.99
N ASP A 62 23.32 -18.56 -4.01
CA ASP A 62 23.19 -17.64 -2.89
C ASP A 62 22.01 -16.66 -3.17
N PRO A 63 21.60 -15.82 -2.21
CA PRO A 63 20.46 -14.91 -2.43
C PRO A 63 20.67 -13.88 -3.55
N ILE A 64 21.91 -13.45 -3.83
CA ILE A 64 22.21 -12.48 -4.90
C ILE A 64 22.07 -13.14 -6.27
N SER A 65 22.75 -14.28 -6.47
CA SER A 65 22.68 -15.07 -7.70
C SER A 65 21.27 -15.61 -7.97
N TYR A 66 20.47 -15.89 -6.93
CA TYR A 66 19.07 -16.26 -7.11
C TYR A 66 18.21 -15.08 -7.61
N ARG A 67 18.38 -13.87 -7.06
CA ARG A 67 17.76 -12.65 -7.58
C ARG A 67 18.13 -12.43 -9.05
N ASP A 68 19.40 -12.60 -9.40
CA ASP A 68 19.89 -12.41 -10.78
C ASP A 68 19.29 -13.46 -11.72
N ALA A 69 19.13 -14.71 -11.26
CA ALA A 69 18.44 -15.77 -12.01
C ALA A 69 16.95 -15.45 -12.25
N MET A 70 16.31 -14.73 -11.33
CA MET A 70 14.95 -14.20 -11.48
C MET A 70 14.89 -12.95 -12.37
N LYS A 71 16.04 -12.41 -12.78
CA LYS A 71 16.19 -11.22 -13.65
C LYS A 71 15.53 -9.96 -13.08
N ILE A 72 15.55 -9.83 -11.76
CA ILE A 72 15.02 -8.64 -11.07
C ILE A 72 16.14 -7.61 -10.98
N VAL A 73 15.96 -6.46 -11.64
CA VAL A 73 16.86 -5.31 -11.57
C VAL A 73 16.13 -4.19 -10.81
N PRO A 74 16.50 -3.89 -9.55
CA PRO A 74 15.82 -2.87 -8.75
C PRO A 74 15.72 -1.51 -9.45
N GLU A 75 16.75 -1.15 -10.22
CA GLU A 75 16.84 0.11 -10.95
C GLU A 75 15.84 0.22 -12.11
N ASP A 76 15.18 -0.88 -12.51
CA ASP A 76 14.13 -0.86 -13.53
C ASP A 76 12.76 -0.43 -12.96
N TYR A 77 12.65 -0.24 -11.65
CA TYR A 77 11.43 0.19 -10.97
C TYR A 77 11.52 1.67 -10.57
N VAL A 78 10.37 2.32 -10.47
CA VAL A 78 10.25 3.70 -10.01
C VAL A 78 9.10 3.82 -9.03
N SER A 79 9.33 4.54 -7.93
CA SER A 79 8.28 4.96 -7.00
C SER A 79 7.70 6.30 -7.45
N ILE A 80 6.37 6.41 -7.44
CA ILE A 80 5.62 7.61 -7.82
C ILE A 80 4.68 7.97 -6.68
N THR A 81 4.55 9.27 -6.41
CA THR A 81 3.58 9.83 -5.48
C THR A 81 2.90 11.07 -6.05
N SER A 82 1.93 11.62 -5.34
CA SER A 82 1.21 12.83 -5.73
C SER A 82 0.80 13.65 -4.52
N PHE A 83 1.63 14.64 -4.17
CA PHE A 83 1.37 15.60 -3.11
C PHE A 83 1.89 17.00 -3.50
N MET A 84 1.24 18.03 -2.99
CA MET A 84 1.56 19.44 -3.21
C MET A 84 2.62 19.98 -2.25
N SER A 85 3.07 19.17 -1.27
CA SER A 85 4.16 19.53 -0.34
C SER A 85 5.49 19.81 -1.06
N TYR A 86 5.66 19.24 -2.26
CA TYR A 86 6.83 19.42 -3.12
C TYR A 86 6.39 19.81 -4.54
N PRO A 87 7.29 20.43 -5.33
CA PRO A 87 7.03 20.66 -6.74
C PRO A 87 6.71 19.36 -7.49
N PHE A 88 5.84 19.45 -8.48
CA PHE A 88 5.59 18.32 -9.38
C PHE A 88 6.76 18.14 -10.35
N TYR A 89 6.95 16.89 -10.76
CA TYR A 89 8.01 16.40 -11.64
C TYR A 89 9.42 16.53 -11.04
N GLU A 90 9.51 16.48 -9.71
CA GLU A 90 10.74 16.39 -8.96
C GLU A 90 10.73 15.13 -8.09
N TRP A 91 11.93 14.67 -7.73
CA TRP A 91 12.09 13.61 -6.74
C TRP A 91 11.93 14.21 -5.35
N SER A 92 11.10 13.60 -4.52
CA SER A 92 10.88 14.03 -3.14
C SER A 92 10.75 12.85 -2.20
N PRO A 93 11.20 12.95 -0.94
CA PRO A 93 10.93 11.94 0.04
C PRO A 93 9.43 11.91 0.36
N LEU A 94 8.90 10.73 0.64
CA LEU A 94 7.63 10.58 1.32
C LEU A 94 7.86 10.61 2.83
N GLU A 95 7.30 11.59 3.54
CA GLU A 95 7.50 11.77 4.98
C GLU A 95 6.59 10.87 5.83
N VAL A 96 6.68 9.58 5.57
CA VAL A 96 6.00 8.53 6.33
C VAL A 96 6.99 7.76 7.18
N SER A 97 6.54 7.25 8.33
CA SER A 97 7.45 6.64 9.32
C SER A 97 8.18 5.41 8.78
N ASP A 98 7.54 4.67 7.87
CA ASP A 98 8.10 3.46 7.27
C ASP A 98 9.13 3.77 6.17
N ASN A 99 9.18 5.01 5.64
CA ASN A 99 10.24 5.49 4.76
C ASN A 99 11.46 6.00 5.55
N TRP A 100 11.91 5.25 6.56
CA TRP A 100 13.07 5.61 7.39
C TRP A 100 14.41 5.61 6.63
N ARG A 101 14.43 5.05 5.41
CA ARG A 101 15.57 5.09 4.48
C ARG A 101 15.69 6.43 3.74
N TRP A 102 14.63 7.25 3.78
CA TRP A 102 14.53 8.49 3.01
C TRP A 102 14.66 8.26 1.51
N ASP A 103 14.10 7.16 1.02
CA ASP A 103 14.04 6.92 -0.42
C ASP A 103 13.06 7.91 -1.07
N GLU A 104 13.40 8.36 -2.27
CA GLU A 104 12.63 9.36 -3.00
C GLU A 104 11.58 8.71 -3.90
N SER A 105 10.45 9.39 -4.04
CA SER A 105 9.42 9.08 -5.04
C SER A 105 9.30 10.25 -6.01
N PHE A 106 9.05 9.94 -7.28
CA PHE A 106 8.83 10.96 -8.29
C PHE A 106 7.43 11.55 -8.12
N ASN A 107 7.34 12.83 -7.79
CA ASN A 107 6.08 13.50 -7.48
C ASN A 107 5.38 13.95 -8.77
N VAL A 108 4.09 13.65 -8.93
CA VAL A 108 3.31 14.00 -10.13
C VAL A 108 1.92 14.53 -9.77
N PRO A 109 1.23 15.27 -10.67
CA PRO A 109 -0.17 15.58 -10.49
C PRO A 109 -1.01 14.30 -10.36
N ILE A 110 -2.12 14.38 -9.62
CA ILE A 110 -2.93 13.21 -9.26
C ILE A 110 -3.46 12.45 -10.49
N ASP A 111 -3.77 13.16 -11.57
CA ASP A 111 -4.24 12.54 -12.81
C ASP A 111 -3.10 11.81 -13.56
N ASP A 112 -1.87 12.33 -13.53
CA ASP A 112 -0.68 11.64 -14.07
C ASP A 112 -0.41 10.35 -13.26
N MET A 113 -0.62 10.37 -11.94
CA MET A 113 -0.50 9.16 -11.10
C MET A 113 -1.54 8.10 -11.51
N MET A 114 -2.78 8.49 -11.78
CA MET A 114 -3.83 7.57 -12.23
C MET A 114 -3.54 7.04 -13.64
N GLU A 115 -3.02 7.88 -14.55
CA GLU A 115 -2.60 7.47 -15.89
C GLU A 115 -1.49 6.41 -15.84
N VAL A 116 -0.55 6.52 -14.89
CA VAL A 116 0.49 5.51 -14.69
C VAL A 116 -0.12 4.15 -14.35
N ILE A 117 -1.10 4.11 -13.45
CA ILE A 117 -1.76 2.87 -13.04
C ILE A 117 -2.45 2.24 -14.25
N ASP A 118 -3.26 3.02 -14.97
CA ASP A 118 -4.00 2.54 -16.14
C ASP A 118 -3.07 2.02 -17.24
N ASN A 119 -2.08 2.82 -17.63
CA ASN A 119 -1.14 2.46 -18.68
C ASN A 119 -0.27 1.25 -18.29
N ALA A 120 0.01 1.05 -16.99
CA ALA A 120 0.66 -0.16 -16.52
C ALA A 120 -0.21 -1.40 -16.75
N ILE A 121 -1.48 -1.35 -16.34
CA ILE A 121 -2.41 -2.48 -16.53
C ILE A 121 -2.63 -2.76 -18.02
N ASP A 122 -2.85 -1.72 -18.83
CA ASP A 122 -3.09 -1.87 -20.28
C ASP A 122 -1.90 -2.49 -21.02
N LYS A 123 -0.68 -2.29 -20.52
CA LYS A 123 0.54 -2.91 -21.06
C LYS A 123 0.85 -4.29 -20.48
N GLY A 124 -0.01 -4.84 -19.63
CA GLY A 124 0.17 -6.14 -18.99
C GLY A 124 1.13 -6.14 -17.81
N TYR A 125 1.41 -4.97 -17.22
CA TYR A 125 2.13 -4.85 -15.95
C TYR A 125 1.15 -4.85 -14.77
N THR A 126 1.70 -5.00 -13.56
CA THR A 126 0.97 -4.78 -12.30
C THR A 126 1.60 -3.62 -11.55
N VAL A 127 0.90 -3.10 -10.55
CA VAL A 127 1.34 -1.97 -9.73
C VAL A 127 1.45 -2.40 -8.27
N SER A 128 2.61 -2.14 -7.64
CA SER A 128 2.72 -2.17 -6.18
C SER A 128 2.06 -0.91 -5.65
N TRP A 129 1.10 -1.06 -4.75
CA TRP A 129 0.19 0.00 -4.32
C TRP A 129 0.24 0.17 -2.81
N GLY A 130 0.88 1.26 -2.35
CA GLY A 130 0.82 1.71 -0.96
C GLY A 130 -0.37 2.63 -0.77
N THR A 131 -1.21 2.38 0.22
CA THR A 131 -2.49 3.08 0.41
C THR A 131 -2.90 3.09 1.88
N ASP A 132 -3.74 4.05 2.24
CA ASP A 132 -4.52 3.99 3.47
C ASP A 132 -5.72 3.04 3.27
N VAL A 133 -6.02 2.17 4.23
CA VAL A 133 -7.19 1.28 4.21
C VAL A 133 -8.09 1.45 5.44
N SER A 134 -7.88 2.50 6.22
CA SER A 134 -8.67 2.84 7.41
C SER A 134 -10.00 3.53 7.05
N HIS A 135 -10.13 4.02 5.81
CA HIS A 135 -11.35 4.63 5.31
C HIS A 135 -12.55 3.66 5.42
N PRO A 136 -13.73 4.09 5.93
CA PRO A 136 -14.87 3.19 6.16
C PRO A 136 -15.40 2.47 4.92
N GLY A 137 -15.12 3.02 3.74
CA GLY A 137 -15.46 2.38 2.47
C GLY A 137 -14.51 1.26 2.03
N PHE A 138 -13.40 1.01 2.74
CA PHE A 138 -12.59 -0.20 2.60
C PHE A 138 -13.16 -1.31 3.47
N THR A 139 -13.95 -2.19 2.87
CA THR A 139 -14.78 -3.16 3.58
C THR A 139 -14.12 -4.53 3.66
N ARG A 140 -14.50 -5.31 4.69
CA ARG A 140 -14.13 -6.73 4.79
C ARG A 140 -14.72 -7.62 3.70
N ASN A 141 -15.67 -7.10 2.91
CA ASN A 141 -16.29 -7.83 1.81
C ASN A 141 -15.47 -7.77 0.51
N GLY A 142 -14.31 -7.12 0.50
CA GLY A 142 -13.48 -7.04 -0.70
C GLY A 142 -13.81 -5.84 -1.58
N LEU A 143 -14.26 -4.72 -1.00
CA LEU A 143 -14.57 -3.49 -1.73
C LEU A 143 -13.82 -2.31 -1.13
N GLY A 144 -13.30 -1.40 -1.97
CA GLY A 144 -12.79 -0.08 -1.60
C GLY A 144 -13.56 1.00 -2.35
N ILE A 145 -14.38 1.77 -1.64
CA ILE A 145 -15.20 2.85 -2.23
C ILE A 145 -14.92 4.13 -1.46
N TYR A 146 -14.69 5.26 -2.13
CA TYR A 146 -14.42 6.51 -1.44
C TYR A 146 -15.71 7.21 -1.03
N ILE A 147 -16.35 6.66 -0.01
CA ILE A 147 -17.66 7.10 0.44
C ILE A 147 -17.61 8.48 1.12
N ASP A 148 -18.54 9.36 0.78
CA ASP A 148 -18.88 10.52 1.60
C ASP A 148 -19.73 10.02 2.77
N THR A 149 -19.12 9.92 3.95
CA THR A 149 -19.77 9.36 5.14
C THR A 149 -20.95 10.21 5.61
N GLU A 150 -20.87 11.54 5.49
CA GLU A 150 -21.93 12.45 5.90
C GLU A 150 -23.10 12.42 4.91
N ALA A 151 -22.81 12.52 3.60
CA ALA A 151 -23.84 12.48 2.58
C ALA A 151 -24.54 11.12 2.52
N SER A 152 -23.80 10.03 2.70
CA SER A 152 -24.38 8.67 2.71
C SER A 152 -25.30 8.43 3.91
N GLN A 153 -25.02 9.04 5.07
CA GLN A 153 -25.93 8.99 6.23
C GLN A 153 -27.22 9.78 5.98
N LYS A 154 -27.12 10.98 5.40
CA LYS A 154 -28.27 11.83 5.07
C LYS A 154 -29.18 11.21 4.01
N ALA A 155 -28.60 10.61 2.96
CA ALA A 155 -29.36 9.95 1.91
C ALA A 155 -30.19 8.76 2.45
N GLY A 156 -29.64 8.01 3.40
CA GLY A 156 -30.36 6.94 4.10
C GLY A 156 -31.52 7.46 4.95
N SER A 157 -31.32 8.57 5.69
CA SER A 157 -32.38 9.14 6.54
C SER A 157 -33.54 9.72 5.74
N ASP A 158 -33.26 10.35 4.59
CA ASP A 158 -34.32 10.91 3.74
C ASP A 158 -35.15 9.78 3.10
N GLN A 159 -34.51 8.72 2.59
CA GLN A 159 -35.24 7.58 2.05
C GLN A 159 -36.11 6.91 3.13
N GLU A 160 -35.61 6.76 4.35
CA GLU A 160 -36.40 6.24 5.48
C GLU A 160 -37.59 7.16 5.82
N HIS A 161 -37.40 8.48 5.76
CA HIS A 161 -38.44 9.47 6.02
C HIS A 161 -39.57 9.43 4.97
N TRP A 162 -39.25 9.24 3.69
CA TRP A 162 -40.23 9.29 2.59
C TRP A 162 -40.86 7.94 2.21
N VAL A 163 -40.13 6.84 2.37
CA VAL A 163 -40.55 5.50 1.91
C VAL A 163 -41.01 4.62 3.09
N GLY A 164 -40.71 5.01 4.32
CA GLY A 164 -41.01 4.25 5.52
C GLY A 164 -40.00 3.13 5.76
N LYS A 165 -39.82 2.76 7.03
CA LYS A 165 -38.89 1.71 7.45
C LYS A 165 -39.53 0.34 7.23
N GLU A 166 -38.99 -0.50 6.32
CA GLU A 166 -39.36 -1.91 6.30
C GLU A 166 -38.85 -2.58 7.59
N GLU A 167 -39.74 -3.09 8.44
CA GLU A 167 -39.34 -3.81 9.66
C GLU A 167 -38.45 -5.01 9.31
N GLY A 168 -37.24 -5.03 9.87
CA GLY A 168 -36.31 -6.14 9.75
C GLY A 168 -35.29 -6.06 8.62
N LYS A 169 -35.27 -4.99 7.81
CA LYS A 169 -34.18 -4.74 6.84
C LYS A 169 -33.51 -3.39 7.10
N PRO A 170 -32.16 -3.32 7.12
CA PRO A 170 -31.48 -2.02 7.12
C PRO A 170 -31.84 -1.28 5.82
N ALA A 171 -32.09 0.03 5.93
CA ALA A 171 -32.31 0.87 4.76
C ALA A 171 -31.14 0.72 3.78
N PRO A 172 -31.39 0.70 2.45
CA PRO A 172 -30.31 0.70 1.48
C PRO A 172 -29.49 1.97 1.68
N ILE A 173 -28.23 1.82 2.10
CA ILE A 173 -27.29 2.94 2.15
C ILE A 173 -27.04 3.35 0.71
N SER A 174 -27.54 4.52 0.31
CA SER A 174 -27.10 5.16 -0.91
C SER A 174 -25.64 5.54 -0.71
N VAL A 175 -24.75 4.81 -1.37
CA VAL A 175 -23.31 5.08 -1.31
C VAL A 175 -23.03 6.27 -2.21
N VAL A 176 -22.83 7.44 -1.61
CA VAL A 176 -22.37 8.63 -2.32
C VAL A 176 -20.85 8.55 -2.37
N GLU A 177 -20.29 8.48 -3.57
CA GLU A 177 -18.84 8.53 -3.76
C GLU A 177 -18.39 9.99 -3.82
N LYS A 178 -17.37 10.34 -3.04
CA LYS A 178 -16.82 11.68 -2.94
C LYS A 178 -15.92 11.96 -4.15
N GLU A 179 -16.05 13.16 -4.72
CA GLU A 179 -15.14 13.67 -5.76
C GLU A 179 -13.76 13.94 -5.16
N VAL A 180 -12.70 13.63 -5.91
CA VAL A 180 -11.31 13.75 -5.43
C VAL A 180 -10.57 14.80 -6.25
N THR A 181 -10.13 15.87 -5.58
CA THR A 181 -9.23 16.88 -6.14
C THR A 181 -7.82 16.75 -5.53
N GLN A 182 -6.83 17.36 -6.18
CA GLN A 182 -5.46 17.41 -5.65
C GLN A 182 -5.42 18.06 -4.26
N GLU A 183 -6.19 19.13 -4.05
CA GLU A 183 -6.27 19.88 -2.79
C GLU A 183 -6.92 19.04 -1.69
N SER A 184 -8.04 18.36 -2.00
CA SER A 184 -8.71 17.50 -1.02
C SER A 184 -7.79 16.37 -0.54
N ARG A 185 -7.01 15.78 -1.44
CA ARG A 185 -6.02 14.75 -1.14
C ARG A 185 -4.87 15.31 -0.29
N GLN A 186 -4.39 16.52 -0.61
CA GLN A 186 -3.35 17.16 0.18
C GLN A 186 -3.82 17.45 1.61
N GLU A 187 -5.03 17.99 1.76
CA GLU A 187 -5.63 18.28 3.08
C GLU A 187 -5.69 17.02 3.95
N GLU A 188 -6.14 15.90 3.38
CA GLU A 188 -6.25 14.62 4.09
C GLU A 188 -4.89 14.05 4.50
N TYR A 189 -3.82 14.30 3.73
CA TYR A 189 -2.47 13.91 4.11
C TYR A 189 -1.94 14.79 5.24
N ASP A 190 -2.10 16.10 5.11
CA ASP A 190 -1.61 17.08 6.10
C ASP A 190 -2.30 16.92 7.46
N ASN A 191 -3.59 16.60 7.45
CA ASN A 191 -4.39 16.39 8.66
C ASN A 191 -4.35 14.94 9.18
N LYS A 192 -3.64 14.03 8.47
CA LYS A 192 -3.45 12.60 8.80
C LYS A 192 -4.72 11.76 8.76
N THR A 193 -5.73 12.12 7.97
CA THR A 193 -6.84 11.22 7.66
C THR A 193 -6.53 10.26 6.52
N ILE A 194 -5.44 10.48 5.78
CA ILE A 194 -4.74 9.44 5.00
C ILE A 194 -3.30 9.29 5.49
N THR A 195 -2.87 8.05 5.67
CA THR A 195 -1.54 7.67 6.14
C THR A 195 -1.02 6.43 5.41
N ASP A 196 0.27 6.13 5.53
CA ASP A 196 0.83 4.89 4.99
C ASP A 196 0.48 3.72 5.90
N ASP A 197 -0.55 2.96 5.51
CA ASP A 197 -1.15 1.90 6.32
C ASP A 197 -0.86 0.51 5.74
N HIS A 198 -0.97 0.34 4.42
CA HIS A 198 -0.94 -1.00 3.82
C HIS A 198 -0.41 -1.05 2.39
N GLY A 199 0.34 -2.13 2.09
CA GLY A 199 0.86 -2.45 0.76
C GLY A 199 0.09 -3.59 0.09
N MET A 200 -0.40 -3.34 -1.13
CA MET A 200 -1.16 -4.31 -1.95
C MET A 200 -0.68 -4.30 -3.40
N GLN A 201 -1.27 -5.15 -4.26
CA GLN A 201 -0.94 -5.21 -5.68
C GLN A 201 -2.19 -4.97 -6.54
N ILE A 202 -2.21 -3.89 -7.32
CA ILE A 202 -3.20 -3.71 -8.39
C ILE A 202 -2.73 -4.52 -9.59
N TYR A 203 -3.59 -5.38 -10.13
CA TYR A 203 -3.21 -6.29 -11.23
C TYR A 203 -4.21 -6.31 -12.39
N GLY A 204 -5.28 -5.52 -12.33
CA GLY A 204 -6.28 -5.51 -13.39
C GLY A 204 -7.29 -4.40 -13.23
N ILE A 205 -8.12 -4.24 -14.26
CA ILE A 205 -9.28 -3.36 -14.29
C ILE A 205 -10.51 -4.22 -14.56
N ALA A 206 -11.56 -4.01 -13.77
CA ALA A 206 -12.89 -4.59 -13.94
C ALA A 206 -13.91 -3.48 -14.20
N LYS A 207 -15.08 -3.89 -14.70
CA LYS A 207 -16.27 -3.04 -14.81
C LYS A 207 -17.43 -3.69 -14.10
N ASP A 208 -18.23 -2.91 -13.40
CA ASP A 208 -19.48 -3.38 -12.83
C ASP A 208 -20.62 -3.40 -13.86
N GLN A 209 -21.83 -3.74 -13.41
CA GLN A 209 -23.02 -3.84 -14.27
C GLN A 209 -23.40 -2.51 -14.95
N ASP A 210 -22.99 -1.38 -14.39
CA ASP A 210 -23.26 -0.04 -14.91
C ASP A 210 -22.09 0.48 -15.76
N GLY A 211 -21.06 -0.34 -15.96
CA GLY A 211 -19.88 0.00 -16.73
C GLY A 211 -18.86 0.84 -15.97
N LYS A 212 -19.08 1.11 -14.68
CA LYS A 212 -18.15 1.87 -13.84
C LYS A 212 -16.87 1.07 -13.63
N LYS A 213 -15.73 1.77 -13.67
CA LYS A 213 -14.39 1.20 -13.57
C LYS A 213 -14.01 0.90 -12.12
N TRP A 214 -13.40 -0.26 -11.93
CA TRP A 214 -12.83 -0.73 -10.67
C TRP A 214 -11.43 -1.31 -10.90
N TYR A 215 -10.51 -1.08 -9.98
CA TYR A 215 -9.21 -1.74 -9.95
C TYR A 215 -9.31 -3.07 -9.19
N MET A 216 -8.72 -4.10 -9.77
CA MET A 216 -8.59 -5.42 -9.15
C MET A 216 -7.33 -5.46 -8.30
N VAL A 217 -7.49 -5.72 -7.02
CA VAL A 217 -6.42 -5.63 -6.01
C VAL A 217 -6.22 -6.98 -5.35
N LYS A 218 -4.98 -7.48 -5.37
CA LYS A 218 -4.58 -8.65 -4.59
C LYS A 218 -4.09 -8.18 -3.22
N ASN A 219 -4.78 -8.65 -2.18
CA ASN A 219 -4.41 -8.40 -0.80
C ASN A 219 -3.53 -9.55 -0.25
N SER A 220 -2.97 -9.38 0.94
CA SER A 220 -2.07 -10.33 1.62
C SER A 220 -2.71 -10.96 2.88
N TRP A 221 -4.01 -10.77 3.09
CA TRP A 221 -4.76 -11.33 4.24
C TRP A 221 -5.36 -12.72 3.98
N GLY A 222 -4.66 -13.56 3.22
CA GLY A 222 -5.15 -14.89 2.81
C GLY A 222 -6.42 -14.82 1.96
N GLU A 223 -7.33 -15.77 2.13
CA GLU A 223 -8.60 -15.83 1.39
C GLU A 223 -9.73 -14.98 2.01
N THR A 224 -9.39 -13.93 2.76
CA THR A 224 -10.39 -13.08 3.44
C THR A 224 -11.32 -12.37 2.44
N GLY A 225 -12.56 -12.15 2.86
CA GLY A 225 -13.57 -11.40 2.11
C GLY A 225 -14.28 -12.22 1.05
N LYS A 226 -15.25 -11.60 0.38
CA LYS A 226 -16.15 -12.28 -0.57
C LYS A 226 -15.40 -12.85 -1.78
N TYR A 227 -14.29 -12.23 -2.16
CA TYR A 227 -13.52 -12.56 -3.36
C TYR A 227 -12.18 -13.23 -3.06
N LYS A 228 -12.09 -13.99 -1.95
CA LYS A 228 -10.96 -14.86 -1.60
C LYS A 228 -9.60 -14.16 -1.65
N GLY A 229 -9.46 -13.05 -0.91
CA GLY A 229 -8.22 -12.27 -0.87
C GLY A 229 -8.11 -11.18 -1.93
N ILE A 230 -9.12 -11.05 -2.81
CA ILE A 230 -9.19 -9.99 -3.82
C ILE A 230 -10.12 -8.88 -3.36
N TRP A 231 -9.70 -7.65 -3.62
CA TRP A 231 -10.48 -6.44 -3.44
C TRP A 231 -10.77 -5.80 -4.79
N TYR A 232 -11.91 -5.13 -4.89
CA TYR A 232 -12.25 -4.24 -5.99
C TYR A 232 -12.32 -2.82 -5.44
N CYS A 233 -11.47 -1.93 -5.94
CA CYS A 233 -11.43 -0.55 -5.50
C CYS A 233 -11.90 0.38 -6.62
N THR A 234 -12.78 1.33 -6.32
CA THR A 234 -13.19 2.34 -7.29
C THR A 234 -12.02 3.24 -7.66
N GLU A 235 -12.13 3.91 -8.82
CA GLU A 235 -11.13 4.90 -9.23
C GLU A 235 -10.97 6.02 -8.19
N ALA A 236 -12.07 6.53 -7.64
CA ALA A 236 -12.03 7.54 -6.59
C ALA A 236 -11.31 7.06 -5.33
N PHE A 237 -11.51 5.80 -4.92
CA PHE A 237 -10.78 5.23 -3.76
C PHE A 237 -9.27 5.17 -4.02
N VAL A 238 -8.85 4.63 -5.16
CA VAL A 238 -7.43 4.58 -5.50
C VAL A 238 -6.85 6.00 -5.60
N LYS A 239 -7.58 6.93 -6.22
CA LYS A 239 -7.17 8.33 -6.37
C LYS A 239 -6.99 9.04 -5.03
N ALA A 240 -7.91 8.86 -4.09
CA ALA A 240 -7.86 9.49 -2.77
C ALA A 240 -6.84 8.84 -1.83
N GLN A 241 -6.82 7.50 -1.75
CA GLN A 241 -6.19 6.79 -0.63
C GLN A 241 -4.77 6.30 -0.91
N THR A 242 -4.32 6.28 -2.19
CA THR A 242 -2.93 5.94 -2.53
C THR A 242 -1.96 6.84 -1.77
N ILE A 243 -0.86 6.32 -1.25
CA ILE A 243 0.27 7.11 -0.75
C ILE A 243 1.41 7.10 -1.77
N SER A 244 1.71 5.91 -2.30
CA SER A 244 2.68 5.72 -3.35
C SER A 244 2.34 4.53 -4.23
N ILE A 245 2.87 4.53 -5.45
CA ILE A 245 2.89 3.36 -6.32
C ILE A 245 4.30 3.07 -6.78
N MET A 246 4.59 1.79 -7.01
CA MET A 246 5.81 1.38 -7.70
C MET A 246 5.48 0.54 -8.93
N VAL A 247 6.08 0.91 -10.05
CA VAL A 247 5.90 0.25 -11.35
C VAL A 247 7.25 0.05 -12.05
N HIS A 248 7.29 -0.87 -13.00
CA HIS A 248 8.43 -1.00 -13.90
C HIS A 248 8.48 0.20 -14.87
N LYS A 249 9.65 0.77 -15.16
CA LYS A 249 9.81 2.00 -15.96
C LYS A 249 9.22 1.91 -17.38
N THR A 250 9.14 0.73 -17.98
CA THR A 250 8.49 0.52 -19.30
C THR A 250 6.95 0.63 -19.24
N ALA A 251 6.36 0.47 -18.06
CA ALA A 251 4.95 0.63 -17.79
C ALA A 251 4.52 2.10 -17.71
N LEU A 252 5.46 3.06 -17.69
CA LEU A 252 5.15 4.48 -17.65
C LEU A 252 4.56 4.99 -18.98
N PRO A 253 3.68 6.00 -18.94
CA PRO A 253 3.38 6.83 -20.11
C PRO A 253 4.67 7.42 -20.70
N LYS A 254 4.75 7.52 -22.03
CA LYS A 254 5.99 7.92 -22.72
C LYS A 254 6.50 9.30 -22.27
N ASP A 255 5.59 10.24 -22.05
CA ASP A 255 5.97 11.60 -21.70
C ASP A 255 6.40 11.71 -20.24
N LEU A 256 5.77 10.97 -19.33
CA LEU A 256 6.22 10.89 -17.95
C LEU A 256 7.60 10.21 -17.83
N ARG A 257 7.83 9.14 -18.60
CA ARG A 257 9.14 8.48 -18.66
C ARG A 257 10.26 9.45 -19.04
N LYS A 258 10.04 10.32 -20.03
CA LYS A 258 11.01 11.36 -20.40
C LYS A 258 11.24 12.40 -19.30
N LYS A 259 10.24 12.69 -18.45
CA LYS A 259 10.39 13.61 -17.31
C LYS A 259 11.27 12.98 -16.23
N ILE A 260 11.16 11.67 -16.01
CA ILE A 260 11.96 10.90 -15.03
C ILE A 260 13.41 10.70 -15.48
N GLU A 261 13.65 10.54 -16.79
CA GLU A 261 14.98 10.29 -17.37
C GLU A 261 15.82 11.58 -17.59
N LYS A 262 15.27 12.76 -17.31
CA LYS A 262 15.97 14.04 -17.40
C LYS A 262 16.77 14.34 -16.13
#